data_AF-A0A0F5IQX6-F1
#
_entry.id   AF-A0A0F5IQX6-F1
#
_cell.length_a   1.000
_cell.length_b   1.000
_cell.length_c   1.000
_cell.angle_alpha   90.00
_cell.angle_beta   90.00
_cell.angle_gamma   90.00
#
_symmetry.space_group_name_H-M   'P 1'
#
loop_
_entity.id
_entity.type
_entity.pdbx_description
1 polymer ?
#
loop_
_entity_poly.entity_id
_entity_poly.type
_entity_poly.pdbx_seq_one_letter_code
_entity_poly.pdbx_strand_id
1 'polypeptide(L)'
;MNSLKKQIKHKLPFIIRLRDIWSQLRFNYMLPLDLDCFGFRDKDSHILLPAHIANPQNVYMYEQTRIQSQAKIITYTGKFIMKKYSGAAPGLTVITGNHTPTVGIPYYLLPLSRINDKEKDVVIEEDVWLGANVTLLSGVTIGRGAVIGASSVITKDVPPYAVVVGSPYKIIASKFSLEEIMEHERRLYPESERFSEEYLTQLFDQYYIGMRSIGKTMTTEDEIQYKKFLESINQSI
;
A
#
# COMPACT_ATOMS: atom_id res chain seq x y z
N MET A 1 -13.75 41.70 -9.86
CA MET A 1 -12.59 40.79 -9.66
C MET A 1 -12.48 39.63 -10.67
N ASN A 2 -13.58 39.12 -11.25
CA ASN A 2 -13.54 37.98 -12.20
C ASN A 2 -13.07 38.30 -13.63
N SER A 3 -13.13 39.56 -14.07
CA SER A 3 -12.73 39.98 -15.43
C SER A 3 -11.21 39.96 -15.65
N LEU A 4 -10.44 40.47 -14.67
CA LEU A 4 -8.98 40.59 -14.77
C LEU A 4 -8.27 39.23 -14.80
N LYS A 5 -8.68 38.28 -13.94
CA LYS A 5 -8.18 36.89 -13.96
C LYS A 5 -8.43 36.20 -15.30
N LYS A 6 -9.58 36.48 -15.94
CA LYS A 6 -9.96 35.91 -17.24
C LYS A 6 -9.12 36.49 -18.39
N GLN A 7 -8.82 37.79 -18.33
CA GLN A 7 -7.95 38.47 -19.31
C GLN A 7 -6.48 38.05 -19.19
N ILE A 8 -5.95 37.92 -17.97
CA ILE A 8 -4.58 37.43 -17.73
C ILE A 8 -4.42 35.99 -18.26
N LYS A 9 -5.44 35.14 -18.05
CA LYS A 9 -5.47 33.76 -18.56
C LYS A 9 -5.38 33.66 -20.08
N HIS A 10 -5.95 34.61 -20.81
CA HIS A 10 -5.88 34.65 -22.28
C HIS A 10 -4.62 35.32 -22.82
N LYS A 11 -4.10 36.36 -22.15
CA LYS A 11 -2.95 37.14 -22.64
C LYS A 11 -1.59 36.57 -22.24
N LEU A 12 -1.51 35.80 -21.15
CA LEU A 12 -0.25 35.31 -20.58
C LEU A 12 -0.35 33.81 -20.23
N PRO A 13 -0.50 32.92 -21.25
CA PRO A 13 -0.64 31.48 -21.04
C PRO A 13 0.57 30.87 -20.29
N PHE A 14 1.75 31.49 -20.38
CA PHE A 14 2.95 31.09 -19.66
C PHE A 14 2.79 31.16 -18.12
N ILE A 15 2.08 32.16 -17.58
CA ILE A 15 1.87 32.28 -16.13
C ILE A 15 1.03 31.10 -15.60
N ILE A 16 0.05 30.65 -16.37
CA ILE A 16 -0.75 29.48 -16.03
C ILE A 16 0.13 28.23 -16.05
N ARG A 17 0.99 28.08 -17.05
CA ARG A 17 1.94 26.97 -17.11
C ARG A 17 2.88 26.95 -15.91
N LEU A 18 3.41 28.10 -15.48
CA LEU A 18 4.24 28.18 -14.27
C LEU A 18 3.48 27.76 -13.01
N ARG A 19 2.24 28.22 -12.85
CA ARG A 19 1.37 27.80 -11.74
C ARG A 19 1.12 26.30 -11.78
N ASP A 20 0.88 25.74 -12.95
CA ASP A 20 0.60 24.30 -13.11
C ASP A 20 1.87 23.47 -12.81
N ILE A 21 3.05 23.91 -13.27
CA ILE A 21 4.36 23.31 -12.92
C ILE A 21 4.56 23.34 -11.40
N TRP A 22 4.35 24.50 -10.76
CA TRP A 22 4.45 24.63 -9.31
C TRP A 22 3.48 23.69 -8.59
N SER A 23 2.24 23.60 -9.08
CA SER A 23 1.25 22.67 -8.55
C SER A 23 1.73 21.22 -8.66
N GLN A 24 2.31 20.81 -9.78
CA GLN A 24 2.84 19.46 -9.96
C GLN A 24 4.04 19.17 -9.05
N LEU A 25 4.96 20.13 -8.89
CA LEU A 25 6.08 20.00 -7.97
C LEU A 25 5.59 19.86 -6.53
N ARG A 26 4.68 20.75 -6.10
CA ARG A 26 4.08 20.69 -4.77
C ARG A 26 3.38 19.36 -4.52
N PHE A 27 2.50 18.92 -5.42
CA PHE A 27 1.70 17.71 -5.22
C PHE A 27 2.53 16.43 -5.23
N ASN A 28 3.51 16.31 -6.13
CA ASN A 28 4.22 15.04 -6.30
C ASN A 28 5.53 14.94 -5.51
N TYR A 29 6.09 16.06 -5.03
CA TYR A 29 7.40 16.11 -4.37
C TYR A 29 7.42 16.77 -2.99
N MET A 30 6.50 17.69 -2.68
CA MET A 30 6.49 18.37 -1.38
C MET A 30 5.44 17.80 -0.44
N LEU A 31 4.20 17.65 -0.90
CA LEU A 31 3.09 17.14 -0.10
C LEU A 31 3.38 15.76 0.52
N PRO A 32 3.98 14.78 -0.19
CA PRO A 32 4.29 13.48 0.41
C PRO A 32 5.41 13.53 1.47
N LEU A 33 6.13 14.65 1.63
CA LEU A 33 7.14 14.81 2.67
C LEU A 33 6.58 15.46 3.95
N ASP A 34 5.43 16.11 3.85
CA ASP A 34 4.80 16.82 4.97
C ASP A 34 4.03 15.81 5.84
N LEU A 35 4.58 15.46 7.01
CA LEU A 35 3.97 14.49 7.92
C LEU A 35 2.59 14.96 8.44
N ASP A 36 2.42 16.27 8.63
CA ASP A 36 1.23 16.85 9.26
C ASP A 36 0.00 16.82 8.34
N CYS A 37 0.19 16.57 7.03
CA CYS A 37 -0.92 16.47 6.10
C CYS A 37 -1.59 15.09 6.09
N PHE A 38 -0.97 14.07 6.69
CA PHE A 38 -1.47 12.70 6.72
C PHE A 38 -2.53 12.49 7.80
N GLY A 39 -3.39 11.49 7.61
CA GLY A 39 -4.30 11.04 8.69
C GLY A 39 -3.51 10.47 9.87
N PHE A 40 -2.48 9.70 9.54
CA PHE A 40 -1.40 9.31 10.45
C PHE A 40 -0.20 8.88 9.63
N ARG A 41 1.00 9.31 10.01
CA ARG A 41 2.23 8.77 9.44
C ARG A 41 3.31 8.73 10.49
N ASP A 42 3.77 7.53 10.79
CA ASP A 42 4.88 7.35 11.72
C ASP A 42 6.18 7.95 11.16
N LYS A 43 7.06 8.42 12.06
CA LYS A 43 8.34 9.05 11.69
C LYS A 43 9.28 8.11 10.94
N ASP A 44 9.20 6.80 11.21
CA ASP A 44 10.02 5.76 10.59
C ASP A 44 9.35 5.19 9.33
N SER A 45 8.23 5.80 8.90
CA SER A 45 7.55 5.51 7.65
C SER A 45 8.06 6.38 6.50
N HIS A 46 8.43 5.75 5.39
CA HIS A 46 9.04 6.42 4.25
C HIS A 46 8.22 6.30 2.96
N ILE A 47 8.01 7.44 2.29
CA ILE A 47 7.50 7.51 0.92
C ILE A 47 8.60 8.12 0.05
N LEU A 48 9.10 7.37 -0.93
CA LEU A 48 10.06 7.87 -1.91
C LEU A 48 9.34 8.65 -3.01
N LEU A 49 9.99 9.70 -3.50
CA LEU A 49 9.43 10.61 -4.49
C LEU A 49 9.79 10.21 -5.93
N PRO A 50 9.00 10.61 -6.94
CA PRO A 50 7.71 11.29 -6.81
C PRO A 50 6.61 10.35 -6.29
N ALA A 51 5.63 10.89 -5.58
CA ALA A 51 4.44 10.14 -5.17
C ALA A 51 3.19 11.02 -5.30
N HIS A 52 2.15 10.51 -5.93
CA HIS A 52 0.88 11.19 -6.08
C HIS A 52 -0.09 10.71 -5.01
N ILE A 53 -0.45 11.59 -4.07
CA ILE A 53 -1.39 11.28 -2.98
C ILE A 53 -2.54 12.28 -3.05
N ALA A 54 -3.72 11.82 -3.45
CA ALA A 54 -4.86 12.70 -3.72
C ALA A 54 -5.42 13.35 -2.46
N ASN A 55 -5.62 12.56 -1.40
CA ASN A 55 -6.05 13.05 -0.08
C ASN A 55 -5.21 12.40 1.03
N PRO A 56 -4.08 13.02 1.43
CA PRO A 56 -3.20 12.49 2.45
C PRO A 56 -3.87 12.29 3.82
N GLN A 57 -4.91 13.06 4.16
CA GLN A 57 -5.66 12.92 5.42
C GLN A 57 -6.33 11.55 5.58
N ASN A 58 -6.51 10.81 4.48
CA ASN A 58 -7.05 9.45 4.48
C ASN A 58 -5.97 8.37 4.37
N VAL A 59 -4.70 8.74 4.48
CA VAL A 59 -3.56 7.83 4.43
C VAL A 59 -3.01 7.65 5.84
N TYR A 60 -2.91 6.39 6.25
CA TYR A 60 -2.43 5.94 7.54
C TYR A 60 -1.25 5.01 7.32
N MET A 61 -0.05 5.43 7.69
CA MET A 61 1.16 4.62 7.58
C MET A 61 1.81 4.44 8.95
N TYR A 62 1.95 3.20 9.36
CA TYR A 62 2.52 2.81 10.65
C TYR A 62 4.04 2.63 10.56
N GLU A 63 4.64 2.26 11.69
CA GLU A 63 6.07 2.16 11.91
C GLU A 63 6.77 1.30 10.84
N GLN A 64 7.96 1.72 10.41
CA GLN A 64 8.84 0.92 9.56
C GLN A 64 8.19 0.46 8.25
N THR A 65 7.24 1.26 7.74
CA THR A 65 6.64 1.06 6.43
C THR A 65 7.42 1.79 5.35
N ARG A 66 7.45 1.23 4.13
CA ARG A 66 8.15 1.87 3.01
C ARG A 66 7.35 1.76 1.72
N ILE A 67 7.08 2.89 1.09
CA ILE A 67 6.52 2.97 -0.27
C ILE A 67 7.58 3.60 -1.18
N GLN A 68 7.97 2.89 -2.23
CA GLN A 68 8.92 3.40 -3.20
C GLN A 68 8.29 4.39 -4.19
N SER A 69 9.10 4.96 -5.07
CA SER A 69 8.71 6.03 -5.98
C SER A 69 7.60 5.62 -6.96
N GLN A 70 6.96 6.63 -7.55
CA GLN A 70 5.87 6.51 -8.52
C GLN A 70 4.57 5.94 -7.95
N ALA A 71 4.40 5.97 -6.63
CA ALA A 71 3.15 5.59 -6.00
C ALA A 71 2.00 6.55 -6.39
N LYS A 72 0.79 6.00 -6.55
CA LYS A 72 -0.45 6.73 -6.81
C LYS A 72 -1.50 6.26 -5.82
N ILE A 73 -1.81 7.09 -4.83
CA ILE A 73 -2.79 6.79 -3.78
C ILE A 73 -3.99 7.71 -3.99
N ILE A 74 -5.08 7.13 -4.47
CA ILE A 74 -6.32 7.83 -4.81
C ILE A 74 -7.36 7.52 -3.74
N THR A 75 -7.50 8.47 -2.81
CA THR A 75 -8.38 8.40 -1.64
C THR A 75 -9.39 9.55 -1.67
N TYR A 76 -10.61 9.31 -1.19
CA TYR A 76 -11.64 10.36 -1.03
C TYR A 76 -12.36 10.31 0.31
N THR A 77 -13.15 9.26 0.58
CA THR A 77 -13.74 8.92 1.88
C THR A 77 -13.17 7.61 2.42
N GLY A 78 -12.86 6.65 1.54
CA GLY A 78 -12.16 5.43 1.93
C GLY A 78 -10.69 5.70 2.25
N LYS A 79 -10.18 5.03 3.28
CA LYS A 79 -8.82 5.16 3.80
C LYS A 79 -7.86 4.17 3.16
N PHE A 80 -6.60 4.56 3.06
CA PHE A 80 -5.51 3.64 2.81
C PHE A 80 -4.71 3.46 4.10
N ILE A 81 -4.62 2.23 4.58
CA ILE A 81 -4.01 1.89 5.86
C ILE A 81 -2.89 0.89 5.60
N MET A 82 -1.66 1.24 5.99
CA MET A 82 -0.49 0.39 5.83
C MET A 82 0.20 0.15 7.18
N LYS A 83 0.05 -1.07 7.70
CA LYS A 83 0.55 -1.47 9.03
C LYS A 83 2.05 -1.79 9.02
N LYS A 84 2.61 -1.96 10.22
CA LYS A 84 4.05 -2.08 10.48
C LYS A 84 4.76 -3.14 9.62
N TYR A 85 6.03 -2.89 9.31
CA TYR A 85 6.93 -3.75 8.52
C TYR A 85 6.58 -3.94 7.04
N SER A 86 5.47 -3.38 6.57
CA SER A 86 5.05 -3.58 5.19
C SER A 86 5.84 -2.71 4.21
N GLY A 87 6.01 -3.21 2.99
CA GLY A 87 6.80 -2.56 1.95
C GLY A 87 6.14 -2.63 0.58
N ALA A 88 6.23 -1.54 -0.18
CA ALA A 88 5.81 -1.46 -1.57
C ALA A 88 6.94 -1.03 -2.48
N ALA A 89 7.20 -1.84 -3.50
CA ALA A 89 8.10 -1.52 -4.59
C ALA A 89 7.52 -0.41 -5.50
N PRO A 90 8.29 0.13 -6.46
CA PRO A 90 7.87 1.30 -7.23
C PRO A 90 6.57 1.08 -8.01
N GLY A 91 5.78 2.15 -8.13
CA GLY A 91 4.57 2.15 -8.96
C GLY A 91 3.30 1.62 -8.29
N LEU A 92 3.28 1.48 -6.95
CA LEU A 92 2.07 1.11 -6.20
C LEU A 92 0.89 2.00 -6.60
N THR A 93 -0.24 1.40 -6.95
CA THR A 93 -1.50 2.12 -7.20
C THR A 93 -2.56 1.67 -6.20
N VAL A 94 -3.18 2.62 -5.49
CA VAL A 94 -4.25 2.37 -4.52
C VAL A 94 -5.47 3.18 -4.90
N ILE A 95 -6.63 2.52 -4.98
CA ILE A 95 -7.90 3.16 -5.32
C ILE A 95 -8.93 2.75 -4.25
N THR A 96 -9.36 3.68 -3.40
CA THR A 96 -10.32 3.36 -2.31
C THR A 96 -11.79 3.55 -2.69
N GLY A 97 -12.08 4.04 -3.89
CA GLY A 97 -13.45 4.22 -4.38
C GLY A 97 -13.56 4.07 -5.89
N ASN A 98 -14.71 3.59 -6.35
CA ASN A 98 -15.05 3.50 -7.77
C ASN A 98 -16.32 4.28 -8.06
N HIS A 99 -16.37 4.94 -9.21
CA HIS A 99 -17.60 5.54 -9.71
C HIS A 99 -18.57 4.45 -10.18
N THR A 100 -19.81 4.51 -9.74
CA THR A 100 -20.83 3.51 -10.10
C THR A 100 -21.58 3.98 -11.35
N PRO A 101 -21.52 3.23 -12.47
CA PRO A 101 -22.34 3.52 -13.65
C PRO A 101 -23.82 3.56 -13.27
N THR A 102 -24.44 4.74 -13.38
CA THR A 102 -25.81 4.97 -12.94
C THR A 102 -26.68 5.33 -14.14
N VAL A 103 -27.78 4.59 -14.33
CA VAL A 103 -28.73 4.80 -15.43
C VAL A 103 -29.21 6.25 -15.44
N GLY A 104 -29.11 6.92 -16.59
CA GLY A 104 -29.52 8.32 -16.77
C GLY A 104 -28.47 9.37 -16.42
N ILE A 105 -27.32 8.98 -15.85
CA ILE A 105 -26.22 9.91 -15.55
C ILE A 105 -25.06 9.65 -16.52
N PRO A 106 -24.67 10.63 -17.37
CA PRO A 106 -23.51 10.46 -18.24
C PRO A 106 -22.22 10.38 -17.42
N TYR A 107 -21.24 9.60 -17.90
CA TYR A 107 -19.97 9.38 -17.20
C TYR A 107 -19.28 10.66 -16.75
N TYR A 108 -19.31 11.72 -17.57
CA TYR A 108 -18.72 13.02 -17.22
C TYR A 108 -19.23 13.59 -15.89
N LEU A 109 -20.51 13.32 -15.56
CA LEU A 109 -21.14 13.77 -14.32
C LEU A 109 -21.02 12.76 -13.18
N LEU A 110 -20.58 11.51 -13.42
CA LEU A 110 -20.44 10.51 -12.36
C LEU A 110 -19.41 10.93 -11.29
N PRO A 111 -18.19 11.40 -11.64
CA PRO A 111 -17.24 11.87 -10.63
C PRO A 111 -17.70 13.09 -9.84
N LEU A 112 -18.61 13.89 -10.40
CA LEU A 112 -19.13 15.09 -9.75
C LEU A 112 -20.35 14.78 -8.87
N SER A 113 -21.25 13.91 -9.35
CA SER A 113 -22.49 13.55 -8.66
C SER A 113 -22.28 12.50 -7.58
N ARG A 114 -21.34 11.57 -7.80
CA ARG A 114 -20.96 10.50 -6.85
C ARG A 114 -22.13 9.61 -6.44
N ILE A 115 -23.19 9.60 -7.25
CA ILE A 115 -24.40 8.84 -7.00
C ILE A 115 -24.09 7.35 -7.10
N ASN A 116 -24.51 6.59 -6.09
CA ASN A 116 -24.26 5.14 -5.93
C ASN A 116 -22.79 4.73 -5.77
N ASP A 117 -21.85 5.67 -5.66
CA ASP A 117 -20.45 5.34 -5.45
C ASP A 117 -20.28 4.58 -4.13
N LYS A 118 -19.45 3.55 -4.17
CA LYS A 118 -19.07 2.77 -3.00
C LYS A 118 -17.59 2.97 -2.76
N GLU A 119 -17.28 3.42 -1.57
CA GLU A 119 -15.90 3.54 -1.10
C GLU A 119 -15.72 2.67 0.12
N LYS A 120 -14.53 2.07 0.20
CA LYS A 120 -14.13 1.17 1.26
C LYS A 120 -12.64 1.31 1.47
N ASP A 121 -12.23 1.08 2.70
CA ASP A 121 -10.83 1.14 3.07
C ASP A 121 -10.03 0.07 2.34
N VAL A 122 -8.78 0.38 2.03
CA VAL A 122 -7.77 -0.58 1.60
C VAL A 122 -6.80 -0.75 2.77
N VAL A 123 -6.70 -2.00 3.24
CA VAL A 123 -5.89 -2.33 4.42
C VAL A 123 -4.75 -3.23 4.00
N ILE A 124 -3.53 -2.82 4.30
CA ILE A 124 -2.33 -3.64 4.24
C ILE A 124 -1.99 -4.01 5.67
N GLU A 125 -2.13 -5.29 6.00
CA GLU A 125 -1.69 -5.82 7.28
C GLU A 125 -0.17 -5.80 7.40
N GLU A 126 0.35 -6.34 8.50
CA GLU A 126 1.76 -6.28 8.86
C GLU A 126 2.63 -7.22 8.00
N ASP A 127 3.91 -6.87 7.80
CA ASP A 127 4.89 -7.68 7.06
C ASP A 127 4.48 -8.06 5.62
N VAL A 128 3.68 -7.20 4.97
CA VAL A 128 3.23 -7.42 3.58
C VAL A 128 4.28 -6.90 2.60
N TRP A 129 4.57 -7.72 1.60
CA TRP A 129 5.43 -7.36 0.47
C TRP A 129 4.61 -7.11 -0.79
N LEU A 130 4.56 -5.86 -1.26
CA LEU A 130 3.95 -5.48 -2.53
C LEU A 130 5.02 -5.30 -3.60
N GLY A 131 4.96 -6.11 -4.66
CA GLY A 131 5.82 -6.02 -5.83
C GLY A 131 5.60 -4.76 -6.67
N ALA A 132 6.45 -4.55 -7.68
CA ALA A 132 6.40 -3.35 -8.50
C ALA A 132 5.08 -3.27 -9.30
N ASN A 133 4.53 -2.07 -9.45
CA ASN A 133 3.29 -1.81 -10.21
C ASN A 133 2.05 -2.60 -9.73
N VAL A 134 2.00 -2.99 -8.46
CA VAL A 134 0.79 -3.59 -7.88
C VAL A 134 -0.34 -2.56 -7.82
N THR A 135 -1.56 -2.99 -8.17
CA THR A 135 -2.78 -2.19 -8.04
C THR A 135 -3.72 -2.80 -7.02
N LEU A 136 -4.14 -2.00 -6.04
CA LEU A 136 -5.08 -2.38 -4.99
C LEU A 136 -6.40 -1.64 -5.19
N LEU A 137 -7.50 -2.39 -5.26
CA LEU A 137 -8.83 -1.83 -5.46
C LEU A 137 -9.61 -1.71 -4.15
N SER A 138 -10.68 -0.91 -4.20
CA SER A 138 -11.50 -0.54 -3.05
C SER A 138 -11.97 -1.75 -2.24
N GLY A 139 -11.75 -1.70 -0.93
CA GLY A 139 -12.29 -2.67 0.02
C GLY A 139 -11.47 -3.94 0.21
N VAL A 140 -10.25 -4.02 -0.31
CA VAL A 140 -9.38 -5.18 -0.10
C VAL A 140 -8.56 -5.07 1.18
N THR A 141 -8.45 -6.18 1.89
CA THR A 141 -7.49 -6.41 2.97
C THR A 141 -6.41 -7.37 2.49
N ILE A 142 -5.15 -6.96 2.56
CA ILE A 142 -4.01 -7.82 2.29
C ILE A 142 -3.51 -8.39 3.61
N GLY A 143 -3.67 -9.69 3.82
CA GLY A 143 -3.36 -10.37 5.06
C GLY A 143 -1.87 -10.32 5.42
N ARG A 144 -1.60 -10.44 6.73
CA ARG A 144 -0.25 -10.38 7.32
C ARG A 144 0.72 -11.30 6.60
N GLY A 145 1.93 -10.83 6.33
CA GLY A 145 2.98 -11.65 5.72
C GLY A 145 2.73 -11.98 4.24
N ALA A 146 1.65 -11.53 3.60
CA ALA A 146 1.38 -11.86 2.21
C ALA A 146 2.41 -11.23 1.24
N VAL A 147 2.63 -11.91 0.11
CA VAL A 147 3.50 -11.45 -0.98
C VAL A 147 2.66 -11.27 -2.24
N ILE A 148 2.61 -10.03 -2.72
CA ILE A 148 1.91 -9.67 -3.95
C ILE A 148 2.93 -9.51 -5.07
N GLY A 149 2.91 -10.38 -6.06
CA GLY A 149 3.83 -10.30 -7.19
C GLY A 149 3.61 -9.06 -8.04
N ALA A 150 4.66 -8.66 -8.76
CA ALA A 150 4.65 -7.47 -9.59
C ALA A 150 3.51 -7.45 -10.62
N SER A 151 2.98 -6.26 -10.93
CA SER A 151 1.90 -6.01 -11.88
C SER A 151 0.59 -6.75 -11.61
N SER A 152 0.37 -7.20 -10.37
CA SER A 152 -0.90 -7.83 -9.96
C SER A 152 -1.98 -6.78 -9.67
N VAL A 153 -3.24 -7.15 -9.93
CA VAL A 153 -4.41 -6.33 -9.57
C VAL A 153 -5.23 -7.08 -8.53
N ILE A 154 -5.32 -6.51 -7.34
CA ILE A 154 -5.99 -7.13 -6.20
C ILE A 154 -7.40 -6.56 -6.07
N THR A 155 -8.38 -7.43 -6.37
CA THR A 155 -9.80 -7.11 -6.42
C THR A 155 -10.60 -7.67 -5.24
N LYS A 156 -9.97 -8.50 -4.40
CA LYS A 156 -10.54 -9.17 -3.22
C LYS A 156 -9.46 -9.35 -2.17
N ASP A 157 -9.86 -9.63 -0.93
CA ASP A 157 -8.94 -9.88 0.18
C ASP A 157 -7.93 -11.00 -0.14
N VAL A 158 -6.72 -10.88 0.40
CA VAL A 158 -5.64 -11.86 0.25
C VAL A 158 -5.37 -12.51 1.61
N PRO A 159 -5.35 -13.84 1.74
CA PRO A 159 -5.11 -14.50 3.01
C PRO A 159 -3.70 -14.24 3.56
N PRO A 160 -3.48 -14.29 4.90
CA PRO A 160 -2.16 -14.15 5.50
C PRO A 160 -1.14 -15.14 4.93
N TYR A 161 0.09 -14.70 4.70
CA TYR A 161 1.18 -15.50 4.12
C TYR A 161 0.93 -16.07 2.71
N ALA A 162 -0.12 -15.64 2.01
CA ALA A 162 -0.33 -16.05 0.62
C ALA A 162 0.71 -15.39 -0.29
N VAL A 163 1.16 -16.11 -1.32
CA VAL A 163 1.90 -15.55 -2.45
C VAL A 163 0.96 -15.51 -3.64
N VAL A 164 0.65 -14.32 -4.15
CA VAL A 164 -0.32 -14.14 -5.23
C VAL A 164 0.25 -13.41 -6.43
N VAL A 165 -0.26 -13.72 -7.62
CA VAL A 165 0.10 -13.03 -8.87
C VAL A 165 -1.10 -12.85 -9.81
N GLY A 166 -1.09 -11.80 -10.63
CA GLY A 166 -1.98 -11.64 -11.78
C GLY A 166 -3.24 -10.77 -11.56
N SER A 167 -4.14 -10.80 -12.55
CA SER A 167 -5.45 -10.12 -12.56
C SER A 167 -6.47 -10.97 -13.36
N PRO A 168 -7.49 -11.58 -12.72
CA PRO A 168 -7.65 -11.68 -11.26
C PRO A 168 -6.46 -12.42 -10.65
N TYR A 169 -6.11 -12.07 -9.40
CA TYR A 169 -4.98 -12.72 -8.75
C TYR A 169 -5.27 -14.21 -8.52
N LYS A 170 -4.21 -15.03 -8.48
CA LYS A 170 -4.24 -16.42 -8.02
C LYS A 170 -3.21 -16.61 -6.92
N ILE A 171 -3.55 -17.41 -5.91
CA ILE A 171 -2.58 -17.91 -4.93
C ILE A 171 -1.74 -18.98 -5.63
N ILE A 172 -0.42 -18.81 -5.64
CA ILE A 172 0.52 -19.71 -6.32
C ILE A 172 1.47 -20.45 -5.37
N ALA A 173 1.55 -20.00 -4.12
CA ALA A 173 2.38 -20.56 -3.07
C ALA A 173 1.97 -19.96 -1.72
N SER A 174 2.45 -20.57 -0.63
CA SER A 174 2.57 -19.89 0.66
C SER A 174 3.96 -19.21 0.77
N LYS A 175 4.07 -18.15 1.57
CA LYS A 175 5.37 -17.52 1.84
C LYS A 175 6.30 -18.50 2.54
N PHE A 176 5.77 -19.28 3.48
CA PHE A 176 6.48 -20.16 4.40
C PHE A 176 5.67 -21.45 4.65
N SER A 177 6.30 -22.50 5.21
CA SER A 177 5.58 -23.64 5.78
C SER A 177 4.86 -23.24 7.08
N LEU A 178 4.01 -24.12 7.62
CA LEU A 178 3.28 -23.86 8.86
C LEU A 178 4.26 -23.59 10.02
N GLU A 179 5.27 -24.44 10.16
CA GLU A 179 6.30 -24.36 11.19
C GLU A 179 7.16 -23.11 11.02
N GLU A 180 7.51 -22.76 9.77
CA GLU A 180 8.24 -21.54 9.45
C GLU A 180 7.44 -20.27 9.80
N ILE A 181 6.11 -20.28 9.62
CA ILE A 181 5.24 -19.16 10.03
C ILE A 181 5.21 -19.02 11.55
N MET A 182 5.08 -20.12 12.29
CA MET A 182 5.08 -20.08 13.75
C MET A 182 6.39 -19.50 14.31
N GLU A 183 7.55 -19.89 13.76
CA GLU A 183 8.83 -19.32 14.18
C GLU A 183 8.96 -17.85 13.75
N HIS A 184 8.50 -17.48 12.55
CA HIS A 184 8.51 -16.09 12.09
C HIS A 184 7.65 -15.19 12.99
N GLU A 185 6.45 -15.65 13.36
CA GLU A 185 5.56 -14.97 14.29
C GLU A 185 6.21 -14.82 15.68
N ARG A 186 6.91 -15.85 16.16
CA ARG A 186 7.63 -15.81 17.44
C ARG A 186 8.76 -14.77 17.44
N ARG A 187 9.43 -14.59 16.30
CA ARG A 187 10.53 -13.62 16.13
C ARG A 187 10.05 -12.18 16.03
N LEU A 188 8.90 -11.94 15.41
CA LEU A 188 8.42 -10.57 15.14
C LEU A 188 7.43 -10.03 16.17
N TYR A 189 6.63 -10.89 16.81
CA TYR A 189 5.48 -10.45 17.59
C TYR A 189 5.51 -10.95 19.04
N PRO A 190 5.00 -10.16 19.99
CA PRO A 190 4.74 -10.64 21.34
C PRO A 190 3.65 -11.72 21.32
N GLU A 191 3.64 -12.60 22.31
CA GLU A 191 2.74 -13.76 22.36
C GLU A 191 1.26 -13.40 22.19
N SER A 192 0.83 -12.24 22.72
CA SER A 192 -0.55 -11.74 22.61
C SER A 192 -0.98 -11.31 21.20
N GLU A 193 -0.04 -11.07 20.29
CA GLU A 193 -0.31 -10.62 18.92
C GLU A 193 -0.12 -11.73 17.87
N ARG A 194 0.39 -12.90 18.27
CA ARG A 194 0.67 -14.01 17.36
C ARG A 194 -0.61 -14.70 16.91
N PHE A 195 -0.61 -15.19 15.67
CA PHE A 195 -1.62 -16.15 15.25
C PHE A 195 -1.54 -17.44 16.08
N SER A 196 -2.70 -17.99 16.45
CA SER A 196 -2.75 -19.28 17.15
C SER A 196 -2.43 -20.43 16.18
N GLU A 197 -1.90 -21.52 16.73
CA GLU A 197 -1.60 -22.72 15.94
C GLU A 197 -2.86 -23.29 15.26
N GLU A 198 -4.01 -23.22 15.95
CA GLU A 198 -5.29 -23.67 15.39
C GLU A 198 -5.72 -22.81 14.20
N TYR A 199 -5.57 -21.49 14.30
CA TYR A 199 -5.89 -20.58 13.19
C TYR A 199 -4.97 -20.84 11.99
N LEU A 200 -3.66 -20.99 12.22
CA LEU A 200 -2.70 -21.26 11.16
C LEU A 200 -2.96 -22.62 10.49
N THR A 201 -3.31 -23.64 11.26
CA THR A 201 -3.67 -24.96 10.71
C THR A 201 -4.89 -24.86 9.80
N GLN A 202 -5.96 -24.18 10.25
CA GLN A 202 -7.17 -23.96 9.44
C GLN A 202 -6.87 -23.15 8.17
N LEU A 203 -5.99 -22.16 8.26
CA LEU A 203 -5.56 -21.36 7.12
C LEU A 203 -4.87 -22.22 6.05
N PHE A 204 -3.99 -23.13 6.47
CA PHE A 204 -3.31 -24.06 5.55
C PHE A 204 -4.27 -25.02 4.88
N ASP A 205 -5.18 -25.60 5.66
CA ASP A 205 -6.20 -26.51 5.15
C ASP A 205 -7.10 -25.83 4.12
N GLN A 206 -7.41 -24.55 4.33
CA GLN A 206 -8.28 -23.80 3.43
C GLN A 206 -7.56 -23.35 2.14
N TYR A 207 -6.33 -22.86 2.23
CA TYR A 207 -5.69 -22.13 1.13
C TYR A 207 -4.43 -22.76 0.55
N TYR A 208 -3.70 -23.59 1.31
CA TYR A 208 -2.31 -23.94 0.99
C TYR A 208 -2.06 -25.45 0.83
N ILE A 209 -3.10 -26.29 0.90
CA ILE A 209 -2.97 -27.73 0.64
C ILE A 209 -2.31 -27.97 -0.72
N GLY A 210 -1.21 -28.73 -0.71
CA GLY A 210 -0.46 -29.09 -1.91
C GLY A 210 0.31 -27.94 -2.55
N MET A 211 0.32 -26.75 -1.94
CA MET A 211 1.14 -25.64 -2.40
C MET A 211 2.56 -25.74 -1.86
N ARG A 212 3.52 -25.29 -2.65
CA ARG A 212 4.90 -25.11 -2.18
C ARG A 212 5.02 -23.84 -1.34
N SER A 213 5.96 -23.81 -0.39
CA SER A 213 6.46 -22.58 0.21
C SER A 213 7.59 -21.98 -0.65
N ILE A 214 7.84 -20.67 -0.53
CA ILE A 214 8.92 -19.99 -1.27
C ILE A 214 10.05 -19.45 -0.37
N GLY A 215 9.78 -19.30 0.92
CA GLY A 215 10.69 -18.73 1.89
C GLY A 215 11.77 -19.72 2.32
N LYS A 216 12.69 -19.22 3.14
CA LYS A 216 13.83 -19.99 3.66
C LYS A 216 14.09 -19.60 5.10
N THR A 217 14.36 -20.60 5.93
CA THR A 217 14.94 -20.40 7.26
C THR A 217 16.37 -19.89 7.17
N MET A 218 16.73 -19.00 8.08
CA MET A 218 18.10 -18.47 8.18
C MET A 218 19.09 -19.58 8.54
N THR A 219 20.24 -19.58 7.89
CA THR A 219 21.40 -20.35 8.34
C THR A 219 22.07 -19.67 9.54
N THR A 220 22.97 -20.38 10.22
CA THR A 220 23.76 -19.80 11.32
C THR A 220 24.57 -18.58 10.83
N GLU A 221 25.14 -18.66 9.63
CA GLU A 221 25.86 -17.57 8.99
C GLU A 221 24.95 -16.36 8.72
N ASP A 222 23.73 -16.58 8.23
CA ASP A 222 22.74 -15.52 8.00
C ASP A 222 22.37 -14.83 9.32
N GLU A 223 22.22 -15.58 10.43
CA GLU A 223 21.91 -15.00 11.73
C GLU A 223 23.04 -14.12 12.27
N ILE A 224 24.29 -14.54 12.08
CA ILE A 224 25.47 -13.73 12.45
C ILE A 224 25.50 -12.46 11.60
N GLN A 225 25.27 -12.57 10.29
CA GLN A 225 25.25 -11.43 9.39
C GLN A 225 24.14 -10.44 9.75
N TYR A 226 22.94 -10.95 10.06
CA TYR A 226 21.80 -10.11 10.41
C TYR A 226 22.00 -9.40 11.75
N LYS A 227 22.57 -10.06 12.76
CA LYS A 227 22.93 -9.41 14.04
C LYS A 227 23.92 -8.26 13.83
N LYS A 228 24.98 -8.48 13.04
CA LYS A 228 25.93 -7.41 12.68
C LYS A 228 25.25 -6.24 11.97
N PHE A 229 24.28 -6.53 11.10
CA PHE A 229 23.50 -5.50 10.42
C PHE A 229 22.66 -4.67 11.42
N LEU A 230 21.95 -5.32 12.34
CA LEU A 230 21.17 -4.64 13.38
C LEU A 230 22.06 -3.75 14.27
N GLU A 231 23.23 -4.24 14.66
CA GLU A 231 24.22 -3.46 15.40
C GLU A 231 24.66 -2.21 14.63
N SER A 232 24.88 -2.32 13.32
CA SER A 232 25.28 -1.18 12.48
C SER A 232 24.19 -0.10 12.38
N ILE A 233 22.91 -0.49 12.37
CA ILE A 233 21.79 0.46 12.35
C ILE A 233 21.68 1.16 13.70
N ASN A 234 21.77 0.41 14.81
CA ASN A 234 21.64 0.98 16.15
C ASN A 234 22.79 1.93 16.52
N GLN A 235 23.95 1.81 15.88
CA GLN A 235 25.07 2.76 16.03
C GLN A 235 24.93 4.02 15.15
N SER A 236 24.02 4.00 14.17
CA SER A 236 23.83 5.07 13.18
C SER A 236 22.64 5.99 13.48
N ILE A 237 21.93 5.75 14.59
CA ILE A 237 20.78 6.51 15.10
C ILE A 237 21.20 7.17 16.42
#